data_AF-A0A945A006-F1
#
_entry.id   AF-A0A945A006-F1
#
_cell.length_a   1.000
_cell.length_b   1.000
_cell.length_c   1.000
_cell.angle_alpha   90.00
_cell.angle_beta   90.00
_cell.angle_gamma   90.00
#
_symmetry.space_group_name_H-M   'P 1'
#
loop_
_entity.id
_entity.type
_entity.pdbx_description
1 polymer ?
#
loop_
_entity_poly.entity_id
_entity_poly.type
_entity_poly.pdbx_seq_one_letter_code
_entity_poly.pdbx_strand_id
1 'polypeptide(L)'
;MSSEGSSHLPLKLTLKFVFNVIVVWALANYLGQYFGLDGGIPAFVIVGALMSLLNIFFRPILNIITLPLRFFATIVAVIVVNGAFVYVIHLFTLRMDPGLIKLEIFGGPWGWIVVAVCFGFANWLLKEIFK
;
A
#
# COMPACT_ATOMS: atom_id res chain seq x y z
N MET A 1 -31.33 13.25 -22.89
CA MET A 1 -31.38 12.04 -22.04
C MET A 1 -30.58 10.97 -22.76
N SER A 2 -29.46 10.45 -22.29
CA SER A 2 -28.82 10.42 -20.96
C SER A 2 -27.29 10.42 -21.15
N SER A 3 -26.61 11.33 -20.45
CA SER A 3 -25.16 11.32 -20.27
C SER A 3 -24.80 10.36 -19.13
N GLU A 4 -24.73 9.07 -19.42
CA GLU A 4 -24.32 8.03 -18.46
C GLU A 4 -23.21 7.20 -19.10
N GLY A 5 -21.96 7.38 -18.68
CA GLY A 5 -20.87 6.55 -19.21
C GLY A 5 -19.45 6.87 -18.78
N SER A 6 -19.16 8.05 -18.21
CA SER A 6 -17.76 8.47 -17.96
C SER A 6 -17.47 8.93 -16.52
N SER A 7 -18.44 8.95 -15.62
CA SER A 7 -18.34 9.51 -14.28
C SER A 7 -17.75 8.58 -13.19
N HIS A 8 -17.54 7.28 -13.49
CA HIS A 8 -17.15 6.30 -12.45
C HIS A 8 -15.63 6.16 -12.23
N LEU A 9 -14.80 6.59 -13.18
CA LEU A 9 -13.35 6.43 -13.13
C LEU A 9 -12.68 7.35 -12.08
N PRO A 10 -12.94 8.67 -12.06
CA PRO A 10 -12.37 9.55 -11.04
C PRO A 10 -12.89 9.22 -9.64
N LEU A 11 -14.19 8.92 -9.49
CA LEU A 11 -14.76 8.51 -8.20
C LEU A 11 -14.10 7.25 -7.63
N LYS A 12 -13.87 6.24 -8.48
CA LYS A 12 -13.21 4.99 -8.10
C LYS A 12 -11.75 5.20 -7.69
N LEU A 13 -11.04 6.13 -8.33
CA LEU A 13 -9.68 6.50 -7.92
C LEU A 13 -9.69 7.21 -6.56
N THR A 14 -10.58 8.17 -6.36
CA THR A 14 -10.68 8.91 -5.09
C THR A 14 -11.01 7.96 -3.93
N LEU A 15 -11.96 7.04 -4.14
CA LEU A 15 -12.35 6.07 -3.10
C LEU A 15 -11.19 5.11 -2.76
N LYS A 16 -10.44 4.64 -3.76
CA LYS A 16 -9.22 3.83 -3.54
C LYS A 16 -8.15 4.60 -2.78
N PHE A 17 -7.95 5.87 -3.12
CA PHE A 17 -7.02 6.74 -2.43
C PHE A 17 -7.41 6.93 -0.97
N VAL A 18 -8.66 7.31 -0.69
CA VAL A 18 -9.18 7.47 0.67
C VAL A 18 -9.01 6.19 1.47
N PHE A 19 -9.34 5.03 0.89
CA PHE A 19 -9.13 3.75 1.55
C PHE A 19 -7.65 3.49 1.86
N ASN A 20 -6.73 3.76 0.94
CA ASN A 20 -5.29 3.60 1.21
C ASN A 20 -4.84 4.51 2.36
N VAL A 21 -5.31 5.76 2.42
CA VAL A 21 -5.02 6.66 3.55
C VAL A 21 -5.55 6.08 4.86
N ILE A 22 -6.78 5.54 4.87
CA ILE A 22 -7.38 4.88 6.05
C ILE A 22 -6.55 3.67 6.49
N VAL A 23 -6.07 2.86 5.54
CA VAL A 23 -5.22 1.69 5.84
C VAL A 23 -3.92 2.12 6.49
N VAL A 24 -3.24 3.13 5.93
CA VAL A 24 -1.98 3.65 6.50
C VAL A 24 -2.23 4.21 7.90
N TRP A 25 -3.31 4.96 8.09
CA TRP A 25 -3.72 5.45 9.40
C TRP A 25 -3.99 4.29 10.38
N ALA A 26 -4.71 3.25 9.96
CA ALA A 26 -4.99 2.09 10.80
C ALA A 26 -3.72 1.32 11.17
N LEU A 27 -2.79 1.14 10.22
CA LEU A 27 -1.49 0.53 10.49
C LEU A 27 -0.68 1.33 11.51
N ALA A 28 -0.62 2.65 11.38
CA ALA A 28 0.10 3.49 12.33
C ALA A 28 -0.51 3.46 13.74
N ASN A 29 -1.84 3.43 13.86
CA ASN A 29 -2.51 3.45 15.16
C ASN A 29 -2.57 2.08 15.85
N TYR A 30 -2.88 1.01 15.11
CA TYR A 30 -3.07 -0.33 15.68
C TYR A 30 -1.82 -1.20 15.61
N LEU A 31 -0.91 -0.93 14.68
CA LEU A 31 0.33 -1.68 14.45
C LEU A 31 1.57 -0.81 14.64
N GLY A 32 1.51 0.23 15.48
CA GLY A 32 2.64 1.13 15.77
C GLY A 32 3.91 0.43 16.27
N GLN A 33 3.78 -0.78 16.83
CA GLN A 33 4.91 -1.65 17.20
C GLN A 33 5.71 -2.20 15.99
N TYR A 34 5.12 -2.17 14.78
CA TYR A 34 5.73 -2.65 13.53
C TYR A 34 5.78 -1.56 12.45
N PHE A 35 4.85 -0.61 12.45
CA PHE A 35 4.73 0.45 11.46
C PHE A 35 4.74 1.83 12.14
N GLY A 36 5.92 2.44 12.20
CA GLY A 36 6.12 3.80 12.69
C GLY A 36 5.93 4.80 11.56
N LEU A 37 5.04 5.77 11.75
CA LEU A 37 4.88 6.87 10.80
C LEU A 37 4.82 8.20 11.56
N ASP A 38 5.91 8.96 11.50
CA ASP A 38 5.99 10.32 12.03
C ASP A 38 5.80 11.35 10.91
N GLY A 39 5.27 12.53 11.27
CA GLY A 39 4.91 13.60 10.32
C GLY A 39 3.43 14.02 10.36
N GLY A 40 2.63 13.43 11.25
CA GLY A 40 1.24 13.83 11.49
C GLY A 40 0.29 13.52 10.32
N ILE A 41 -0.75 14.35 10.17
CA ILE A 41 -1.78 14.16 9.13
C ILE A 41 -1.19 14.13 7.70
N PRO A 42 -0.26 15.04 7.32
CA PRO A 42 0.36 15.02 5.99
C PRO A 42 1.02 13.68 5.63
N ALA A 43 1.65 13.01 6.61
CA ALA A 43 2.32 11.74 6.37
C ALA A 43 1.34 10.64 5.91
N PHE A 44 0.15 10.53 6.53
CA PHE A 44 -0.87 9.55 6.11
C PHE A 44 -1.34 9.80 4.67
N VAL A 45 -1.55 11.06 4.32
CA VAL A 45 -2.03 11.46 2.99
C VAL A 45 -0.97 11.15 1.94
N ILE A 46 0.29 11.48 2.19
CA ILE A 46 1.38 11.28 1.22
C ILE A 46 1.72 9.80 1.08
N VAL A 47 1.79 9.03 2.16
CA VAL A 47 2.03 7.57 2.08
C VAL A 47 0.84 6.87 1.42
N GLY A 48 -0.40 7.26 1.71
CA GLY A 48 -1.59 6.75 1.01
C GLY A 48 -1.61 7.12 -0.49
N ALA A 49 -1.07 8.29 -0.85
CA ALA A 49 -0.90 8.70 -2.26
C ALA A 49 0.15 7.85 -2.95
N LEU A 50 1.32 7.67 -2.32
CA LEU A 50 2.41 6.82 -2.80
C LEU A 50 1.92 5.39 -3.00
N MET A 51 1.21 4.82 -2.04
CA MET A 51 0.57 3.52 -2.19
C MET A 51 -0.32 3.44 -3.43
N SER A 52 -1.19 4.43 -3.61
CA SER A 52 -2.13 4.47 -4.74
C SER A 52 -1.40 4.54 -6.07
N LEU A 53 -0.40 5.41 -6.17
CA LEU A 53 0.44 5.58 -7.36
C LEU A 53 1.24 4.32 -7.67
N LEU A 54 1.96 3.78 -6.69
CA LEU A 54 2.73 2.57 -6.87
C LEU A 54 1.82 1.40 -7.25
N ASN A 55 0.61 1.30 -6.70
CA ASN A 55 -0.33 0.24 -7.10
C ASN A 55 -0.70 0.29 -8.58
N ILE A 56 -0.66 1.47 -9.21
CA ILE A 56 -0.90 1.64 -10.64
C ILE A 56 0.35 1.23 -11.44
N PHE A 57 1.53 1.72 -11.06
CA PHE A 57 2.76 1.56 -11.84
C PHE A 57 3.54 0.26 -11.56
N PHE A 58 3.70 -0.12 -10.28
CA PHE A 58 4.56 -1.23 -9.86
C PHE A 58 3.83 -2.56 -9.82
N ARG A 59 2.50 -2.56 -9.67
CA ARG A 59 1.71 -3.80 -9.59
C ARG A 59 1.81 -4.66 -10.85
N PRO A 60 1.78 -4.10 -12.08
CA PRO A 60 2.03 -4.87 -13.30
C PRO A 60 3.41 -5.52 -13.30
N ILE A 61 4.45 -4.74 -12.94
CA ILE A 61 5.85 -5.20 -12.93
C ILE A 61 6.05 -6.32 -11.90
N LEU A 62 5.60 -6.12 -10.68
CA LEU A 62 5.73 -7.10 -9.60
C LEU A 62 4.95 -8.38 -9.90
N ASN A 63 3.78 -8.28 -10.54
CA ASN A 63 3.02 -9.46 -10.96
C ASN A 63 3.78 -10.30 -11.99
N ILE A 64 4.52 -9.68 -12.91
CA ILE A 64 5.32 -10.39 -13.92
C ILE A 64 6.52 -11.08 -13.24
N ILE A 65 7.24 -10.35 -12.38
CA ILE A 65 8.42 -10.88 -11.68
C ILE A 65 8.05 -12.03 -10.74
N THR A 66 6.90 -11.93 -10.07
CA THR A 66 6.44 -12.94 -9.08
C THR A 66 5.55 -14.02 -9.68
N LEU A 67 5.29 -13.98 -10.99
CA LEU A 67 4.55 -15.00 -11.73
C LEU A 67 5.12 -16.42 -11.54
N PRO A 68 6.44 -16.68 -11.67
CA PRO A 68 7.01 -18.00 -11.38
C PRO A 68 6.77 -18.42 -9.92
N LEU A 69 6.93 -17.50 -8.96
CA LEU A 69 6.74 -17.80 -7.54
C LEU A 69 5.28 -18.13 -7.20
N ARG A 70 4.31 -17.53 -7.89
CA ARG A 70 2.88 -17.83 -7.70
C ARG A 70 2.52 -19.27 -8.05
N PHE A 71 3.24 -19.92 -8.98
CA PHE A 71 2.99 -21.32 -9.32
C PHE A 71 3.44 -22.29 -8.23
N PHE A 72 4.51 -21.94 -7.49
CA PHE A 72 5.09 -22.81 -6.47
C PHE A 72 4.58 -22.52 -5.06
N ALA A 73 4.32 -21.24 -4.73
CA ALA A 73 3.96 -20.83 -3.37
C ALA A 73 3.14 -19.52 -3.38
N THR A 74 1.82 -19.62 -3.61
CA THR A 74 0.92 -18.46 -3.70
C THR A 74 0.97 -17.53 -2.49
N ILE A 75 0.99 -18.09 -1.27
CA ILE A 75 1.03 -17.29 -0.03
C ILE A 75 2.35 -16.51 0.06
N VAL A 76 3.47 -17.19 -0.19
CA VAL A 76 4.81 -16.56 -0.18
C VAL A 76 4.89 -15.48 -1.25
N ALA A 77 4.34 -15.73 -2.44
CA ALA A 77 4.29 -14.72 -3.50
C ALA A 77 3.50 -13.47 -3.08
N VAL A 78 2.37 -13.62 -2.38
CA VAL A 78 1.60 -12.48 -1.86
C VAL A 78 2.42 -11.69 -0.85
N ILE A 79 3.10 -12.34 0.09
CA ILE A 79 3.94 -11.66 1.09
C ILE A 79 5.10 -10.92 0.39
N VAL A 80 5.79 -11.57 -0.54
CA VAL A 80 6.93 -10.98 -1.26
C VAL A 80 6.49 -9.78 -2.11
N VAL A 81 5.38 -9.88 -2.86
CA VAL A 81 4.89 -8.75 -3.67
C VAL A 81 4.52 -7.56 -2.78
N ASN A 82 3.75 -7.78 -1.71
CA ASN A 82 3.31 -6.69 -0.85
C ASN A 82 4.47 -6.13 -0.02
N GLY A 83 5.41 -6.98 0.42
CA GLY A 83 6.63 -6.56 1.11
C GLY A 83 7.53 -5.71 0.21
N ALA A 84 7.73 -6.13 -1.04
CA ALA A 84 8.46 -5.34 -2.04
C ALA A 84 7.77 -3.99 -2.29
N PHE A 85 6.44 -3.97 -2.33
CA PHE A 85 5.66 -2.75 -2.44
C PHE A 85 5.93 -1.77 -1.29
N VAL A 86 5.82 -2.25 -0.06
CA VAL A 86 6.10 -1.46 1.15
C VAL A 86 7.55 -1.00 1.16
N TYR A 87 8.47 -1.84 0.72
CA TYR A 87 9.88 -1.50 0.64
C TYR A 87 10.14 -0.34 -0.34
N VAL A 88 9.46 -0.35 -1.48
CA VAL A 88 9.54 0.77 -2.43
C VAL A 88 8.99 2.05 -1.78
N ILE A 89 7.84 2.00 -1.10
CA ILE A 89 7.29 3.16 -0.36
C ILE A 89 8.30 3.69 0.64
N HIS A 90 8.89 2.81 1.45
CA HIS A 90 9.91 3.13 2.43
C HIS A 90 11.13 3.81 1.76
N LEU A 91 11.58 3.32 0.61
CA LEU A 91 12.68 3.92 -0.14
C LEU A 91 12.33 5.33 -0.66
N PHE A 92 11.07 5.57 -1.05
CA PHE A 92 10.60 6.90 -1.44
C PHE A 92 10.55 7.85 -0.24
N THR A 93 10.02 7.41 0.89
CA THR A 93 9.93 8.23 2.10
C THR A 93 11.30 8.57 2.67
N LEU A 94 12.30 7.69 2.54
CA LEU A 94 13.68 7.98 2.93
C LEU A 94 14.33 9.13 2.13
N ARG A 95 13.82 9.43 0.93
CA ARG A 95 14.28 10.57 0.11
C ARG A 95 13.47 11.84 0.32
N MET A 96 12.45 11.80 1.18
CA MET A 96 11.64 12.96 1.54
C MET A 96 12.19 13.63 2.79
N ASP A 97 11.77 14.88 3.02
CA ASP A 97 12.16 15.62 4.22
C ASP A 97 11.66 14.88 5.48
N PRO A 98 12.57 14.48 6.41
CA PRO A 98 12.19 13.75 7.61
C PRO A 98 11.32 14.55 8.57
N GLY A 99 11.29 15.89 8.46
CA GLY A 99 10.37 16.75 9.20
C GLY A 99 8.92 16.68 8.69
N LEU A 100 8.72 16.19 7.45
CA LEU A 100 7.40 16.01 6.86
C LEU A 100 6.91 14.57 6.93
N ILE A 101 7.80 13.59 6.69
CA ILE A 101 7.45 12.17 6.68
C ILE A 101 8.64 11.34 7.13
N LYS A 102 8.41 10.50 8.14
CA LYS A 102 9.35 9.46 8.53
C LYS A 102 8.60 8.15 8.69
N LEU A 103 8.79 7.25 7.72
CA LEU A 103 8.25 5.89 7.77
C LEU A 103 9.36 4.96 8.24
N GLU A 104 9.14 4.27 9.35
CA GLU A 104 10.04 3.25 9.88
C GLU A 104 9.28 1.95 10.12
N ILE A 105 9.90 0.83 9.79
CA ILE A 105 9.33 -0.50 10.04
C ILE A 105 10.15 -1.16 11.14
N PHE A 106 9.50 -1.37 12.28
CA PHE A 106 10.09 -1.95 13.48
C PHE A 106 9.85 -3.47 13.54
N GLY A 107 10.60 -4.18 14.38
CA GLY A 107 10.45 -5.63 14.56
C GLY A 107 11.20 -6.51 13.54
N GLY A 108 12.18 -5.94 12.84
CA GLY A 108 13.06 -6.70 11.94
C GLY A 108 12.28 -7.44 10.83
N PRO A 109 12.75 -8.61 10.36
CA PRO A 109 12.09 -9.37 9.29
C PRO A 109 10.62 -9.71 9.60
N TRP A 110 10.27 -9.90 10.87
CA TRP A 110 8.91 -10.21 11.29
C TRP A 110 7.96 -9.04 11.09
N GLY A 111 8.39 -7.82 11.46
CA GLY A 111 7.60 -6.61 11.23
C GLY A 111 7.29 -6.39 9.75
N TRP A 112 8.28 -6.64 8.88
CA TRP A 112 8.08 -6.59 7.42
C TRP A 112 7.03 -7.59 6.93
N ILE A 113 7.02 -8.82 7.46
CA ILE A 113 6.01 -9.82 7.10
C ILE A 113 4.62 -9.37 7.55
N VAL A 114 4.48 -8.93 8.81
CA VAL A 114 3.19 -8.47 9.35
C VAL A 114 2.63 -7.31 8.52
N VAL A 115 3.46 -6.28 8.28
CA VAL A 115 3.06 -5.11 7.49
C VAL A 115 2.71 -5.53 6.05
N ALA A 116 3.51 -6.40 5.42
CA ALA A 116 3.23 -6.91 4.07
C ALA A 116 1.91 -7.69 4.00
N VAL A 117 1.60 -8.51 5.01
CA VAL A 117 0.33 -9.26 5.09
C VAL A 117 -0.84 -8.31 5.26
N CYS A 118 -0.75 -7.33 6.16
CA CYS A 118 -1.80 -6.34 6.37
C CYS A 118 -2.06 -5.52 5.09
N PHE A 119 -1.00 -5.09 4.39
CA PHE A 119 -1.15 -4.41 3.10
C PHE A 119 -1.72 -5.32 2.02
N GLY A 120 -1.30 -6.58 1.96
CA GLY A 120 -1.86 -7.56 1.05
C GLY A 120 -3.35 -7.78 1.27
N PHE A 121 -3.77 -7.87 2.54
CA PHE A 121 -5.16 -7.97 2.94
C PHE A 121 -5.96 -6.72 2.58
N ALA A 122 -5.44 -5.53 2.88
CA ALA A 122 -6.08 -4.26 2.51
C ALA A 122 -6.25 -4.12 0.99
N ASN A 123 -5.23 -4.46 0.20
CA ASN A 123 -5.28 -4.46 -1.26
C ASN A 123 -6.28 -5.48 -1.81
N TRP A 124 -6.41 -6.64 -1.15
CA TRP A 124 -7.43 -7.63 -1.49
C TRP A 124 -8.84 -7.12 -1.17
N LEU A 125 -9.04 -6.51 0.00
CA LEU A 125 -10.33 -5.94 0.41
C LEU A 125 -10.77 -4.83 -0.54
N LEU A 126 -9.85 -3.95 -0.94
CA LEU A 126 -10.08 -2.99 -2.03
C LEU A 126 -10.58 -3.68 -3.29
N LYS A 127 -9.91 -4.74 -3.73
CA LYS A 127 -10.28 -5.43 -4.95
C LYS A 127 -11.68 -6.04 -4.86
N GLU A 128 -12.08 -6.54 -3.71
CA GLU A 128 -13.40 -7.16 -3.51
C GLU A 128 -14.52 -6.11 -3.41
N ILE A 129 -14.28 -4.96 -2.75
CA ILE A 129 -15.25 -3.86 -2.67
C ILE A 129 -15.47 -3.19 -4.03
N PHE A 130 -14.40 -3.06 -4.83
CA PHE A 130 -14.43 -2.35 -6.12
C PHE A 130 -14.52 -3.28 -7.34
N LYS A 131 -14.91 -4.54 -7.11
CA LYS A 131 -15.06 -5.58 -8.12
C LYS A 131 -16.15 -5.25 -9.12
#